data_AF-W1XIK7-F1
#
_entry.id   AF-W1XIK7-F1
#
_cell.length_a   1.000
_cell.length_b   1.000
_cell.length_c   1.000
_cell.angle_alpha   90.00
_cell.angle_beta   90.00
_cell.angle_gamma   90.00
#
_symmetry.space_group_name_H-M   'P 1'
#
loop_
_entity.id
_entity.type
_entity.pdbx_description
1 polymer ?
#
loop_
_entity_poly.entity_id
_entity_poly.type
_entity_poly.pdbx_seq_one_letter_code
_entity_poly.pdbx_strand_id
1 'polypeptide(L)' 'IPQEENPFLGYRAVRIYPEFAGLFRTQLRAILRAASFGNAQLMIPMVHSLDQILWVKGEIQKAIVELKRDGLRHAETIT' A
#
# COMPACT_ATOMS: atom_id res chain seq x y z
N ILE A 1 -6.38 18.89 -0.08
CA ILE A 1 -4.94 18.93 -0.43
C ILE A 1 -4.60 20.39 -0.68
N PRO A 2 -3.55 20.95 -0.05
CA PRO A 2 -3.14 22.34 -0.27
C PRO A 2 -2.73 22.59 -1.72
N GLN A 3 -2.91 23.81 -2.20
CA GLN A 3 -2.52 24.20 -3.55
C GLN A 3 -0.99 24.33 -3.62
N GLU A 4 -0.36 23.63 -4.57
CA GLU A 4 1.09 23.63 -4.78
C GLU A 4 1.43 24.36 -6.09
N GLU A 5 2.56 25.09 -6.10
CA GLU A 5 3.05 25.75 -7.33
C GLU A 5 3.41 24.73 -8.43
N ASN A 6 3.89 23.54 -8.04
CA ASN A 6 4.19 22.45 -8.96
C ASN A 6 3.66 21.10 -8.46
N PRO A 7 2.44 20.70 -8.88
CA PRO A 7 1.83 19.41 -8.52
C PRO A 7 2.65 18.18 -8.95
N PHE A 8 3.53 18.30 -9.95
CA PHE A 8 4.41 17.19 -10.36
C PHE A 8 5.60 16.98 -9.42
N LEU A 9 6.03 17.97 -8.66
CA LEU A 9 7.13 17.78 -7.73
C LEU A 9 6.67 17.71 -6.27
N GLY A 10 5.38 17.90 -6.04
CA GLY A 10 4.77 18.04 -4.74
C GLY A 10 4.20 16.76 -4.12
N TYR A 11 3.05 16.92 -3.49
CA TYR A 11 2.40 16.03 -2.53
C TYR A 11 1.64 14.89 -3.21
N ARG A 12 2.36 13.84 -3.63
CA ARG A 12 1.77 12.69 -4.35
C ARG A 12 2.40 11.33 -4.03
N ALA A 13 1.65 10.27 -4.34
CA ALA A 13 2.10 8.88 -4.29
C ALA A 13 2.69 8.48 -2.91
N VAL A 14 3.82 7.77 -2.89
CA VAL A 14 4.43 7.25 -1.66
C VAL A 14 4.75 8.33 -0.61
N ARG A 15 4.81 9.62 -1.00
CA ARG A 15 5.00 10.75 -0.08
C ARG A 15 3.75 11.08 0.75
N ILE A 16 2.55 10.75 0.26
CA ILE A 16 1.27 11.03 0.94
C ILE A 16 0.71 9.79 1.63
N TYR A 17 1.14 8.59 1.23
CA TYR A 17 0.61 7.35 1.76
C TYR A 17 0.67 7.24 3.30
N PRO A 18 1.70 7.76 4.00
CA PRO A 18 1.71 7.77 5.46
C PRO A 18 0.59 8.60 6.10
N GLU A 19 0.21 9.73 5.52
CA GLU A 19 -0.92 10.55 6.00
C GLU A 19 -2.26 9.84 5.77
N PHE A 20 -2.38 9.12 4.66
CA PHE A 20 -3.58 8.36 4.28
C PHE A 20 -3.42 6.85 4.53
N ALA A 21 -2.68 6.45 5.56
CA ALA A 21 -2.31 5.05 5.79
C ALA A 21 -3.54 4.12 5.88
N GLY A 22 -4.65 4.58 6.46
CA GLY A 22 -5.90 3.80 6.52
C GLY A 22 -6.51 3.53 5.14
N LEU A 23 -6.49 4.51 4.24
CA LEU A 23 -6.96 4.34 2.86
C LEU A 23 -6.01 3.42 2.08
N PHE A 24 -4.70 3.64 2.20
CA PHE A 24 -3.70 2.79 1.57
C PHE A 24 -3.85 1.32 2.03
N ARG A 25 -4.06 1.10 3.32
CA ARG A 25 -4.30 -0.25 3.86
C ARG A 25 -5.58 -0.88 3.36
N THR A 26 -6.64 -0.09 3.18
CA THR A 26 -7.88 -0.57 2.56
C THR A 26 -7.63 -1.08 1.13
N GLN A 27 -6.83 -0.35 0.35
CA GLN A 27 -6.41 -0.78 -0.98
C GLN A 27 -5.56 -2.07 -0.94
N LEU A 28 -4.57 -2.13 -0.06
CA LEU A 28 -3.73 -3.33 0.13
C LEU A 28 -4.58 -4.56 0.49
N ARG A 29 -5.55 -4.40 1.39
CA ARG A 29 -6.48 -5.47 1.75
C ARG A 29 -7.27 -5.96 0.54
N ALA A 30 -7.76 -5.06 -0.30
CA ALA A 30 -8.48 -5.44 -1.52
C ALA A 30 -7.59 -6.22 -2.50
N ILE A 31 -6.36 -5.74 -2.71
CA ILE A 31 -5.37 -6.38 -3.58
C ILE A 31 -5.01 -7.78 -3.06
N LEU A 32 -4.70 -7.92 -1.77
CA LEU A 32 -4.35 -9.21 -1.14
C LEU A 32 -5.49 -10.23 -1.24
N ARG A 33 -6.75 -9.79 -1.12
CA ARG A 33 -7.92 -10.65 -1.32
C ARG A 33 -8.05 -11.10 -2.77
N ALA A 34 -7.88 -10.19 -3.73
CA ALA A 34 -7.90 -10.51 -5.15
C ALA A 34 -6.74 -11.45 -5.55
N ALA A 35 -5.55 -11.24 -4.99
CA ALA A 35 -4.38 -12.09 -5.19
C ALA A 35 -4.56 -13.54 -4.70
N SER A 36 -5.57 -13.83 -3.89
CA SER A 36 -5.90 -15.21 -3.51
C SER A 36 -6.49 -16.04 -4.66
N PHE A 37 -6.82 -15.40 -5.79
CA PHE A 37 -7.37 -16.04 -6.99
C PHE A 37 -6.37 -16.09 -8.16
N GLY A 38 -5.18 -15.50 -8.02
CA GLY A 38 -4.16 -15.46 -9.07
C GLY A 38 -2.96 -14.61 -8.67
N ASN A 39 -1.87 -14.68 -9.44
CA ASN A 39 -0.66 -13.93 -9.12
C ASN A 39 -0.88 -12.42 -9.34
N ALA A 40 -0.77 -11.63 -8.27
CA ALA A 40 -0.83 -10.17 -8.32
C ALA A 40 0.54 -9.56 -8.06
N GLN A 41 0.88 -8.54 -8.84
CA GLN A 41 2.11 -7.76 -8.68
C GLN A 41 1.76 -6.32 -8.28
N LEU A 42 2.45 -5.78 -7.28
CA LEU A 42 2.20 -4.45 -6.72
C LEU A 42 3.35 -3.50 -7.06
N MET A 43 3.07 -2.52 -7.92
CA MET A 43 4.01 -1.44 -8.22
C MET A 43 3.77 -0.23 -7.32
N ILE A 44 4.83 0.27 -6.67
CA ILE A 44 4.78 1.50 -5.88
C ILE A 44 5.38 2.67 -6.67
N PRO A 45 4.59 3.69 -7.02
CA PRO A 45 5.08 4.82 -7.81
C PRO A 45 5.92 5.79 -6.96
N MET A 46 6.87 6.46 -7.62
CA MET A 46 7.62 7.62 -7.09
C MET A 46 8.46 7.33 -5.83
N VAL A 47 8.94 6.09 -5.67
CA VAL A 47 9.89 5.72 -4.61
C VAL A 47 11.23 6.41 -4.85
N HIS A 48 11.76 7.04 -3.81
CA HIS A 48 13.08 7.70 -3.83
C HIS A 48 13.99 7.31 -2.66
N SER A 49 13.52 6.53 -1.68
CA SER A 49 14.35 6.03 -0.58
C SER A 49 14.00 4.60 -0.15
N LEU A 50 14.94 3.93 0.52
CA LEU A 50 14.73 2.60 1.08
C LEU A 50 13.64 2.59 2.16
N ASP A 51 13.58 3.64 3.00
CA ASP A 51 12.60 3.74 4.09
C ASP A 51 11.16 3.67 3.58
N GLN A 52 10.90 4.21 2.38
CA GLN A 52 9.58 4.12 1.74
C GLN A 52 9.22 2.68 1.38
N ILE A 53 10.18 1.91 0.88
CA ILE A 53 9.99 0.49 0.60
C ILE A 53 9.75 -0.29 1.89
N LEU A 54 10.54 -0.04 2.93
CA LEU A 54 10.37 -0.69 4.22
C LEU A 54 9.02 -0.36 4.84
N TRP A 55 8.58 0.89 4.75
CA TRP A 55 7.27 1.33 5.21
C TRP A 55 6.13 0.61 4.47
N VAL A 56 6.17 0.56 3.13
CA VAL A 56 5.16 -0.16 2.34
C VAL A 56 5.12 -1.64 2.72
N LYS A 57 6.28 -2.29 2.85
CA LYS A 57 6.34 -3.69 3.30
C LYS A 57 5.71 -3.87 4.67
N GLY A 58 5.94 -2.94 5.58
CA GLY A 58 5.27 -2.90 6.89
C GLY A 58 3.75 -2.80 6.78
N GLU A 59 3.22 -1.93 5.92
CA GLU A 59 1.78 -1.80 5.70
C GLU A 59 1.14 -3.04 5.07
N ILE A 60 1.84 -3.72 4.15
CA ILE A 60 1.40 -5.02 3.59
C ILE A 60 1.27 -6.06 4.70
N GLN A 61 2.28 -6.17 5.59
CA GLN A 61 2.22 -7.11 6.70
C GLN A 61 1.08 -6.81 7.67
N LYS A 62 0.83 -5.52 7.98
CA LYS A 62 -0.32 -5.12 8.79
C LYS A 62 -1.65 -5.53 8.13
N ALA A 63 -1.79 -5.30 6.82
CA ALA A 63 -2.99 -5.71 6.08
C ALA A 63 -3.21 -7.23 6.11
N ILE A 64 -2.14 -8.04 5.98
CA ILE A 64 -2.20 -9.49 6.10
C ILE A 64 -2.66 -9.90 7.50
N VAL A 65 -2.06 -9.34 8.55
CA VAL A 65 -2.43 -9.64 9.95
C VAL A 65 -3.90 -9.31 10.22
N GLU A 66 -4.38 -8.17 9.75
CA GLU A 66 -5.79 -7.79 9.91
C GLU A 66 -6.72 -8.75 9.15
N LEU A 67 -6.40 -9.11 7.90
CA LEU A 67 -7.19 -10.07 7.13
C LEU A 67 -7.22 -11.46 7.77
N LYS A 68 -6.10 -11.91 8.36
CA LYS A 68 -6.02 -13.15 9.15
C LYS A 68 -6.94 -13.08 10.37
N ARG A 69 -6.87 -11.98 11.14
CA ARG A 69 -7.73 -11.76 12.30
C ARG A 69 -9.22 -11.74 11.93
N ASP A 70 -9.55 -11.14 10.80
CA ASP A 70 -10.93 -11.02 10.32
C ASP A 70 -11.44 -12.31 9.64
N GLY A 71 -10.61 -13.36 9.52
CA GLY A 71 -10.98 -14.64 8.91
C GLY A 71 -11.24 -14.56 7.41
N LEU A 72 -10.71 -13.54 6.72
CA LEU A 72 -10.96 -13.30 5.31
C LEU A 72 -9.91 -13.99 4.44
N ARG A 73 -10.33 -14.65 3.36
CA ARG A 73 -9.42 -15.24 2.36
C ARG A 73 -8.52 -14.18 1.73
N HIS A 74 -7.20 -14.43 1.71
CA HIS A 74 -6.18 -13.52 1.15
C HIS A 74 -4.93 -14.30 0.73
N ALA A 75 -4.08 -13.68 -0.10
CA ALA A 75 -2.75 -14.19 -0.39
C ALA A 75 -1.77 -13.85 0.75
N GLU A 76 -0.83 -14.76 1.04
CA GLU A 76 0.19 -14.54 2.07
C GLU A 76 1.33 -13.64 1.61
N THR A 77 1.47 -13.46 0.29
CA THR A 77 2.48 -12.60 -0.31
C THR A 77 1.96 -12.01 -1.62
N ILE A 78 2.52 -10.86 -1.99
CA ILE A 78 2.36 -10.20 -3.29
C ILE A 78 3.74 -9.71 -3.73
N THR A 79 4.03 -9.82 -5.02
CA THR A 79 5.37 -9.48 -5.58
C THR A 79 5.44 -8.01 -5.93
#